data_AF-A0A4C6IPA7-F1
#
_entry.id   AF-A0A4C6IPA7-F1
#
_cell.length_a   1.000
_cell.length_b   1.000
_cell.length_c   1.000
_cell.angle_alpha   90.00
_cell.angle_beta   90.00
_cell.angle_gamma   90.00
#
_symmetry.space_group_name_H-M   'P 1'
#
loop_
_entity.id
_entity.type
_entity.pdbx_description
1 polymer ?
#
loop_
_entity_poly.entity_id
_entity_poly.type
_entity_poly.pdbx_seq_one_letter_code
_entity_poly.pdbx_strand_id
1 'polypeptide(L)'
;MYIYWILLGLAIATEITGTLSMKWASVSEGNGGFILMLVMISLSYIFLSFAVKKIALGVAYALWEGIGILFITLFSVLLFD
;
A
#
# COMPACT_ATOMS: atom_id res chain seq x y z
N MET A 1 10.52 16.46 10.45
CA MET A 1 10.34 15.19 11.21
C MET A 1 8.96 14.59 10.96
N TYR A 2 7.87 15.36 11.14
CA TYR A 2 6.49 14.91 10.86
C TYR A 2 6.22 14.48 9.41
N ILE A 3 6.82 15.15 8.43
CA ILE A 3 6.56 14.86 7.00
C ILE A 3 6.90 13.42 6.60
N TYR A 4 7.91 12.81 7.23
CA TYR A 4 8.32 11.42 6.93
C TYR A 4 7.31 10.39 7.45
N TRP A 5 6.65 10.68 8.57
CA TRP A 5 5.56 9.86 9.09
C TRP A 5 4.30 9.97 8.23
N ILE A 6 4.02 11.16 7.70
CA ILE A 6 2.94 11.36 6.72
C ILE A 6 3.23 10.59 5.43
N LEU A 7 4.48 10.65 4.93
CA LEU A 7 4.90 9.86 3.76
C LEU A 7 4.80 8.35 4.00
N LEU A 8 5.12 7.87 5.20
CA LEU A 8 4.93 6.48 5.58
C LEU A 8 3.44 6.09 5.54
N GLY A 9 2.57 6.93 6.11
CA GLY A 9 1.12 6.71 6.03
C GLY A 9 0.60 6.73 4.59
N LEU A 10 1.14 7.61 3.74
CA LEU A 10 0.82 7.65 2.32
C LEU A 10 1.26 6.37 1.60
N ALA A 11 2.45 5.85 1.90
CA ALA A 11 2.96 4.60 1.34
C ALA A 11 2.01 3.44 1.64
N ILE A 12 1.59 3.30 2.90
CA ILE A 12 0.62 2.30 3.35
C ILE A 12 -0.72 2.47 2.60
N ALA A 13 -1.26 3.68 2.51
CA ALA A 13 -2.53 3.93 1.82
C ALA A 13 -2.47 3.53 0.33
N THR A 14 -1.37 3.88 -0.35
CA THR A 14 -1.17 3.50 -1.76
C THR A 14 -1.00 2.01 -1.96
N GLU A 15 -0.32 1.32 -1.02
CA GLU A 15 -0.19 -0.14 -1.06
C GLU A 15 -1.54 -0.82 -0.91
N ILE A 16 -2.32 -0.46 0.11
CA ILE A 16 -3.67 -1.01 0.34
C ILE A 16 -4.53 -0.83 -0.91
N THR A 17 -4.54 0.38 -1.48
CA THR A 17 -5.31 0.68 -2.70
C THR A 17 -4.84 -0.13 -3.89
N GLY A 18 -3.52 -0.28 -4.07
CA GLY A 18 -2.94 -1.08 -5.16
C GLY A 18 -3.29 -2.56 -5.05
N THR A 19 -3.17 -3.15 -3.87
CA THR A 19 -3.46 -4.56 -3.62
C THR A 19 -4.96 -4.86 -3.74
N LEU A 20 -5.83 -3.96 -3.27
CA LEU A 20 -7.28 -4.09 -3.47
C LEU A 20 -7.65 -3.96 -4.95
N SER A 21 -6.99 -3.08 -5.70
CA SER A 21 -7.20 -2.94 -7.15
C SER A 21 -6.84 -4.22 -7.91
N MET A 22 -5.83 -4.96 -7.46
CA MET A 22 -5.50 -6.29 -8.00
C MET A 22 -6.62 -7.30 -7.74
N LYS A 23 -7.16 -7.34 -6.51
CA LYS A 23 -8.29 -8.22 -6.19
C LYS A 23 -9.52 -7.88 -7.05
N TRP A 24 -9.81 -6.59 -7.21
CA TRP A 24 -10.89 -6.12 -8.07
C TRP A 24 -10.68 -6.50 -9.55
N ALA A 25 -9.47 -6.33 -10.09
CA ALA A 25 -9.13 -6.74 -11.46
C ALA A 25 -9.39 -8.23 -11.70
N SER A 26 -9.06 -9.05 -10.71
CA SER A 26 -9.28 -10.50 -10.76
C SER A 26 -10.77 -10.88 -10.76
N VAL A 27 -11.65 -10.05 -10.18
CA VAL A 27 -13.10 -10.31 -10.11
C VAL A 27 -13.82 -9.72 -11.33
N SER A 28 -13.38 -8.59 -11.86
CA SER A 28 -14.03 -7.87 -12.97
C SER A 28 -13.51 -8.21 -14.37
N GLU A 29 -12.62 -9.21 -14.53
CA GLU A 29 -11.98 -9.62 -15.80
C GLU A 29 -11.32 -8.48 -16.61
N GLY A 30 -11.07 -7.32 -15.97
CA GLY A 30 -10.60 -6.11 -16.63
C GLY A 30 -9.11 -5.86 -16.36
N ASN A 31 -8.31 -5.72 -17.42
CA ASN A 31 -6.87 -5.43 -17.32
C ASN A 31 -6.54 -4.06 -16.67
N GLY A 32 -7.52 -3.16 -16.54
CA GLY A 32 -7.30 -1.82 -15.98
C GLY A 32 -6.86 -1.82 -14.52
N GLY A 33 -7.37 -2.76 -13.71
CA GLY A 33 -7.01 -2.82 -12.28
C GLY A 33 -5.58 -3.29 -12.03
N PHE A 34 -5.00 -4.10 -12.93
CA PHE A 34 -3.58 -4.49 -12.85
C PHE A 34 -2.64 -3.32 -13.16
N ILE A 35 -3.00 -2.46 -14.12
CA ILE A 35 -2.23 -1.24 -14.41
C ILE A 35 -2.26 -0.31 -13.21
N LEU A 36 -3.45 -0.13 -12.60
CA LEU A 36 -3.60 0.69 -11.40
C LEU A 36 -2.78 0.13 -10.22
N MET A 37 -2.79 -1.19 -10.03
CA MET A 37 -1.96 -1.88 -9.03
C MET A 37 -0.47 -1.54 -9.22
N LEU A 38 0.07 -1.70 -10.43
CA LEU A 38 1.50 -1.44 -10.70
C LEU A 38 1.89 0.00 -10.38
N VAL A 39 1.05 0.96 -10.75
CA VAL A 39 1.28 2.38 -10.46
C VAL A 39 1.26 2.65 -8.95
N MET A 40 0.26 2.10 -8.25
CA MET A 40 0.07 2.32 -6.82
C MET A 40 1.16 1.67 -5.97
N ILE A 41 1.57 0.44 -6.28
CA ILE A 41 2.69 -0.23 -5.58
C ILE A 41 4.00 0.52 -5.85
N SER A 42 4.25 0.95 -7.08
CA SER A 42 5.45 1.74 -7.38
C SER A 42 5.49 3.04 -6.57
N LEU A 43 4.35 3.74 -6.47
CA LEU A 43 4.23 4.94 -5.63
C LEU A 43 4.46 4.64 -4.15
N SER A 44 3.93 3.53 -3.64
CA SER A 44 4.15 3.11 -2.26
C SER A 44 5.64 2.96 -1.94
N TYR A 45 6.38 2.23 -2.78
CA TYR A 45 7.82 2.05 -2.59
C TYR A 45 8.61 3.37 -2.72
N ILE A 46 8.18 4.29 -3.58
CA ILE A 46 8.79 5.63 -3.68
C ILE A 46 8.59 6.41 -2.36
N PHE A 47 7.38 6.42 -1.82
CA PHE A 47 7.09 7.10 -0.56
C PHE A 47 7.80 6.46 0.63
N LEU A 48 7.87 5.13 0.66
CA LEU A 48 8.62 4.38 1.66
C LEU A 48 10.12 4.73 1.60
N SER A 49 10.70 4.80 0.40
CA SER A 49 12.10 5.19 0.17
C SER A 49 12.41 6.59 0.72
N PHE A 50 11.45 7.52 0.65
CA PHE A 50 11.61 8.82 1.30
C PHE A 50 11.44 8.76 2.82
N ALA A 51 10.51 7.96 3.34
CA ALA A 51 10.27 7.81 4.78
C ALA A 51 11.49 7.22 5.53
N VAL A 52 12.14 6.21 4.95
CA VAL A 52 13.31 5.53 5.55
C VAL A 52 14.57 6.41 5.62
N LYS A 53 14.59 7.57 4.94
CA LYS A 53 15.70 8.54 5.08
C LYS A 53 15.80 9.15 6.48
N LYS A 54 14.69 9.13 7.24
CA LYS A 54 14.63 9.71 8.59
C LYS A 54 14.12 8.72 9.64
N ILE A 55 13.30 7.76 9.25
CA ILE A 55 12.79 6.70 10.13
C ILE A 55 13.75 5.51 10.04
N ALA A 56 14.04 4.86 11.16
CA ALA A 56 14.84 3.64 11.16
C ALA A 56 14.20 2.59 10.23
N LEU A 57 15.01 2.01 9.34
CA LEU A 57 14.56 1.08 8.30
C LEU A 57 13.64 -0.02 8.85
N GLY A 58 14.03 -0.66 9.95
CA GLY A 58 13.24 -1.73 10.57
C GLY A 58 11.88 -1.26 11.09
N VAL A 59 11.78 -0.04 11.63
CA VAL A 59 10.52 0.51 12.12
C VAL A 59 9.58 0.84 10.96
N ALA A 60 10.13 1.47 9.91
CA ALA A 60 9.35 1.81 8.71
C ALA A 60 8.79 0.56 8.02
N TYR A 61 9.62 -0.47 7.81
CA TYR A 61 9.19 -1.72 7.20
C TYR A 61 8.19 -2.49 8.08
N ALA A 62 8.42 -2.57 9.39
CA ALA A 62 7.50 -3.26 10.29
C ALA A 62 6.10 -2.61 10.31
N LEU A 63 6.05 -1.28 10.29
CA LEU A 63 4.78 -0.55 10.22
C LEU A 63 4.13 -0.66 8.85
N TRP A 64 4.92 -0.53 7.78
CA TRP A 64 4.43 -0.60 6.41
C TRP A 64 3.75 -1.94 6.12
N GLU A 65 4.47 -3.04 6.34
CA GLU A 65 3.95 -4.41 6.14
C GLU A 65 2.86 -4.77 7.17
N GLY A 66 3.08 -4.44 8.45
CA GLY A 66 2.17 -4.82 9.53
C GLY A 66 0.80 -4.16 9.40
N ILE A 67 0.78 -2.84 9.17
CA ILE A 67 -0.47 -2.09 8.99
C ILE A 67 -1.07 -2.40 7.61
N GLY A 68 -0.25 -2.48 6.57
CA GLY A 68 -0.68 -2.82 5.21
C GLY A 68 -1.49 -4.11 5.17
N ILE A 69 -0.92 -5.22 5.67
CA ILE A 69 -1.58 -6.53 5.68
C ILE A 69 -2.88 -6.50 6.50
N LEU A 70 -2.90 -5.81 7.64
CA LEU A 70 -4.07 -5.75 8.51
C LEU A 70 -5.26 -5.11 7.78
N PHE A 71 -5.04 -3.97 7.12
CA PHE A 71 -6.09 -3.29 6.36
C PHE A 71 -6.42 -3.98 5.04
N ILE A 72 -5.44 -4.54 4.31
CA ILE A 72 -5.69 -5.32 3.10
C ILE A 72 -6.60 -6.50 3.43
N THR A 73 -6.32 -7.22 4.51
CA THR A 73 -7.15 -8.35 4.95
C THR A 73 -8.56 -7.90 5.32
N LEU A 74 -8.67 -6.83 6.13
CA LEU A 74 -9.95 -6.29 6.57
C LEU A 74 -10.81 -5.84 5.38
N PHE A 75 -10.25 -5.04 4.46
CA PHE A 75 -10.97 -4.57 3.29
C PHE A 75 -11.24 -5.67 2.27
N SER A 76 -10.34 -6.66 2.15
CA SER A 76 -10.57 -7.81 1.27
C SER A 76 -11.83 -8.58 1.68
N VAL A 77 -12.06 -8.80 2.97
CA VAL A 77 -13.28 -9.45 3.46
C VAL A 77 -14.48 -8.50 3.32
N LEU A 78 -14.36 -7.23 3.69
CA LEU A 78 -15.51 -6.32 3.64
C LEU A 78 -16.01 -5.98 2.22
N LEU A 79 -15.13 -5.98 1.22
CA LEU A 79 -15.46 -5.58 -0.16
C LEU A 79 -15.63 -6.76 -1.12
N PHE A 80 -15.08 -7.94 -0.83
CA PHE A 80 -15.00 -9.06 -1.77
C PHE A 80 -15.36 -10.44 -1.19
N ASP A 81 -16.00 -10.49 -0.02
CA ASP A 81 -16.64 -11.72 0.50
C ASP A 81 -17.94 -12.05 -0.27
#